data_AF-A0A3N5VRR2-F1
#
_entry.id   AF-A0A3N5VRR2-F1
#
_cell.length_a   1.000
_cell.length_b   1.000
_cell.length_c   1.000
_cell.angle_alpha   90.00
_cell.angle_beta   90.00
_cell.angle_gamma   90.00
#
_symmetry.space_group_name_H-M   'P 1'
#
loop_
_entity.id
_entity.type
_entity.pdbx_description
1 polymer ?
#
loop_
_entity_poly.entity_id
_entity_poly.type
_entity_poly.pdbx_seq_one_letter_code
_entity_poly.pdbx_strand_id
1 'polypeptide(L)'
;MGRTVPSYRIATEMEKSKWKSFRQALDKKDRKIFDEMFSYSRLYNTAGVGACKPVLLHPILMSIIFEHYKQLNELEAAIKK
;
A
#
# COMPACT_ATOMS: atom_id res chain seq x y z
N MET A 1 -16.59 18.68 -17.08
CA MET A 1 -16.79 18.76 -15.61
C MET A 1 -16.00 17.65 -14.97
N GLY A 2 -14.91 18.01 -14.27
CA GLY A 2 -13.99 17.05 -13.66
C GLY A 2 -14.66 16.27 -12.54
N ARG A 3 -14.30 14.99 -12.38
CA ARG A 3 -14.82 14.11 -11.33
C ARG A 3 -14.62 14.78 -9.97
N THR A 4 -15.71 15.02 -9.23
CA THR A 4 -15.67 15.50 -7.84
C THR A 4 -15.06 14.48 -6.88
N VAL A 5 -15.00 13.20 -7.29
CA VAL A 5 -14.36 12.11 -6.54
C VAL A 5 -13.14 11.60 -7.31
N PRO A 6 -11.92 11.65 -6.73
CA PRO A 6 -10.73 11.10 -7.36
C PRO A 6 -10.89 9.59 -7.56
N SER A 7 -10.30 9.04 -8.63
CA SER A 7 -10.24 7.58 -8.79
C SER A 7 -9.43 6.98 -7.65
N TYR A 8 -9.70 5.73 -7.26
CA TYR A 8 -8.97 5.04 -6.20
C TYR A 8 -7.45 5.14 -6.39
N ARG A 9 -6.97 5.00 -7.63
CA ARG A 9 -5.55 5.17 -7.97
C ARG A 9 -5.02 6.57 -7.60
N ILE A 10 -5.74 7.63 -7.97
CA ILE A 10 -5.33 9.01 -7.64
C ILE A 10 -5.41 9.23 -6.13
N ALA A 11 -6.49 8.76 -5.51
CA ALA A 11 -6.72 8.90 -4.08
C ALA A 11 -5.61 8.19 -3.27
N THR A 12 -5.15 7.02 -3.71
CA THR A 12 -4.04 6.28 -3.06
C THR A 12 -2.72 7.04 -3.14
N GLU A 13 -2.43 7.70 -4.26
CA GLU A 13 -1.25 8.56 -4.36
C GLU A 13 -1.37 9.82 -3.50
N MET A 14 -2.57 10.40 -3.40
CA MET A 14 -2.84 11.50 -2.48
C MET A 14 -2.65 11.06 -1.03
N GLU A 15 -3.10 9.86 -0.67
CA GLU A 15 -2.88 9.30 0.67
C GLU A 15 -1.39 9.07 0.93
N LYS A 16 -0.66 8.45 -0.01
CA LYS A 16 0.80 8.29 0.07
C LYS A 16 1.52 9.62 0.29
N SER A 17 1.04 10.71 -0.32
CA SER A 17 1.64 12.04 -0.15
C SER A 17 1.55 12.58 1.28
N LYS A 18 0.52 12.18 2.05
CA LYS A 18 0.36 12.56 3.46
C LYS A 18 1.46 11.94 4.34
N TRP A 19 2.02 10.80 3.93
CA TRP A 19 3.11 10.12 4.61
C TRP A 19 4.50 10.64 4.23
N LYS A 20 4.59 11.74 3.49
CA LYS A 20 5.87 12.32 3.06
C LYS A 20 6.77 12.72 4.24
N SER A 21 6.21 13.27 5.32
CA SER A 21 6.95 13.64 6.53
C SER A 21 7.55 12.41 7.22
N PHE A 22 6.75 11.35 7.37
CA PHE A 22 7.22 10.07 7.90
C PHE A 22 8.36 9.51 7.04
N ARG A 23 8.17 9.45 5.72
CA ARG A 23 9.20 9.01 4.78
C ARG A 23 10.49 9.84 4.90
N GLN A 24 10.38 11.16 5.11
CA GLN A 24 11.55 12.02 5.25
C GLN A 24 12.29 11.80 6.58
N ALA A 25 11.61 11.38 7.63
CA ALA A 25 12.24 11.02 8.90
C ALA A 25 13.07 9.73 8.84
N LEU A 26 12.82 8.87 7.84
CA LEU A 26 13.56 7.63 7.63
C LEU A 26 14.94 7.86 6.98
N ASP A 27 15.87 6.94 7.23
CA ASP A 27 17.17 6.87 6.57
C ASP A 27 17.04 6.63 5.06
N LYS A 28 18.09 6.97 4.30
CA LYS A 28 18.08 6.83 2.83
C LYS A 28 17.81 5.40 2.36
N LYS A 29 18.23 4.38 3.12
CA LYS A 29 17.96 2.96 2.84
C LYS A 29 16.49 2.64 3.06
N ASP A 30 15.97 3.02 4.22
CA ASP A 30 14.60 2.73 4.66
C ASP A 30 13.55 3.47 3.83
N ARG A 31 13.89 4.65 3.28
CA ARG A 31 13.03 5.36 2.31
C ARG A 31 12.69 4.52 1.09
N LYS A 32 13.65 3.75 0.57
CA LYS A 32 13.42 2.88 -0.59
C LYS A 32 12.49 1.73 -0.22
N ILE A 33 12.74 1.10 0.93
CA ILE A 33 11.92 0.02 1.46
C ILE A 33 10.49 0.51 1.69
N PHE A 34 10.32 1.70 2.26
CA PHE A 34 9.01 2.32 2.48
C PHE A 34 8.26 2.59 1.16
N ASP A 35 8.96 3.08 0.14
CA ASP A 35 8.36 3.32 -1.18
C ASP A 35 7.92 2.03 -1.87
N GLU A 36 8.71 0.97 -1.74
CA GLU A 36 8.43 -0.38 -2.24
C GLU A 36 7.23 -0.98 -1.50
N MET A 37 7.21 -0.93 -0.16
CA MET A 37 6.10 -1.37 0.67
C MET A 37 4.78 -0.72 0.23
N PHE A 38 4.77 0.61 0.02
CA PHE A 38 3.59 1.32 -0.45
C PHE A 38 3.15 0.94 -1.86
N SER A 39 4.06 0.40 -2.68
CA SER A 39 3.74 -0.03 -4.05
C SER A 39 2.79 -1.24 -4.08
N TYR A 40 2.80 -2.08 -3.03
CA TYR A 40 1.90 -3.24 -2.91
C TYR A 40 0.42 -2.85 -2.87
N SER A 41 0.10 -1.64 -2.39
CA SER A 41 -1.28 -1.13 -2.46
C SER A 41 -1.84 -1.10 -3.89
N ARG A 42 -0.97 -0.96 -4.90
CA ARG A 42 -1.38 -0.95 -6.31
C ARG A 42 -1.71 -2.33 -6.86
N LEU A 43 -1.11 -3.40 -6.31
CA LEU A 43 -1.41 -4.78 -6.71
C LEU A 43 -2.87 -5.15 -6.43
N TYR A 44 -3.42 -4.59 -5.34
CA TYR A 44 -4.76 -4.88 -4.86
C TYR A 44 -5.76 -3.75 -5.14
N ASN A 45 -5.51 -2.90 -6.14
CA ASN A 45 -6.38 -1.79 -6.49
C ASN A 45 -7.85 -2.22 -6.68
N THR A 46 -8.10 -3.32 -7.39
CA THR A 46 -9.47 -3.83 -7.62
C THR A 46 -10.15 -4.24 -6.31
N ALA A 47 -9.43 -4.94 -5.43
CA ALA A 47 -9.93 -5.35 -4.12
C ALA A 47 -10.17 -4.14 -3.21
N GLY A 48 -9.28 -3.14 -3.25
CA GLY A 48 -9.41 -1.91 -2.48
C GLY A 48 -10.61 -1.05 -2.91
N VAL A 49 -10.86 -0.94 -4.22
CA VAL A 49 -12.08 -0.31 -4.76
C VAL A 49 -13.32 -1.07 -4.29
N GLY A 50 -13.32 -2.40 -4.42
CA GLY A 50 -14.46 -3.24 -4.06
C GLY A 50 -14.77 -3.30 -2.57
N ALA A 51 -13.81 -2.97 -1.70
CA ALA A 51 -14.01 -2.95 -0.25
C ALA A 51 -14.94 -1.83 0.23
N CYS A 52 -15.23 -0.82 -0.61
CA CYS A 52 -16.15 0.30 -0.33
C CYS A 52 -15.93 0.95 1.05
N LYS A 53 -14.67 1.02 1.50
CA LYS A 53 -14.34 1.60 2.81
C LYS A 53 -14.27 3.13 2.72
N PRO A 54 -14.87 3.86 3.67
CA PRO A 54 -14.86 5.33 3.66
C PRO A 54 -13.46 5.91 3.93
N VAL A 55 -12.65 5.19 4.73
CA VAL A 55 -11.27 5.56 5.01
C VAL A 55 -10.35 4.81 4.06
N LEU A 56 -9.74 5.55 3.13
CA LEU A 56 -8.88 5.00 2.08
C LEU A 56 -7.62 4.31 2.62
N LEU A 57 -7.15 4.73 3.78
CA LEU A 57 -5.99 4.12 4.43
C LEU A 57 -6.25 2.63 4.77
N HIS A 58 -7.49 2.24 5.08
CA HIS A 58 -7.80 0.85 5.45
C HIS A 58 -7.51 -0.16 4.34
N PRO A 59 -8.05 -0.02 3.10
CA PRO A 59 -7.73 -0.95 2.03
C PRO A 59 -6.26 -0.86 1.59
N ILE A 60 -5.61 0.30 1.68
CA ILE A 60 -4.17 0.45 1.43
C ILE A 60 -3.36 -0.41 2.41
N LEU A 61 -3.58 -0.24 3.71
CA LEU A 61 -2.88 -1.01 4.75
C LEU A 61 -3.20 -2.50 4.65
N MET A 62 -4.44 -2.87 4.39
CA MET A 62 -4.83 -4.26 4.20
C MET A 62 -4.08 -4.91 3.04
N SER A 63 -3.94 -4.19 1.93
CA SER A 63 -3.20 -4.64 0.75
C SER A 63 -1.72 -4.89 1.07
N ILE A 64 -1.12 -3.97 1.83
CA ILE A 64 0.27 -4.08 2.27
C ILE A 64 0.43 -5.29 3.19
N ILE A 65 -0.39 -5.40 4.23
CA ILE A 65 -0.33 -6.51 5.20
C ILE A 65 -0.52 -7.87 4.51
N PHE A 66 -1.49 -7.96 3.59
CA PHE A 66 -1.77 -9.19 2.86
C PHE A 66 -0.59 -9.64 1.98
N GLU A 67 0.06 -8.71 1.27
CA GLU A 67 1.24 -9.04 0.48
C GLU A 67 2.40 -9.54 1.35
N HIS A 68 2.67 -8.87 2.48
CA HIS A 68 3.72 -9.31 3.40
C HIS A 68 3.39 -10.68 4.02
N TYR A 69 2.13 -10.95 4.35
CA TYR A 69 1.71 -12.25 4.86
C TYR A 69 1.95 -13.36 3.82
N LYS A 70 1.69 -13.09 2.54
CA LYS A 70 1.97 -14.03 1.45
C LYS A 70 3.47 -14.30 1.31
N GLN A 71 4.29 -13.25 1.31
CA GLN A 71 5.76 -13.37 1.25
C GLN A 71 6.31 -14.18 2.43
N LEU A 72 5.79 -13.95 3.65
CA LEU A 72 6.18 -14.71 4.83
C LEU A 72 5.85 -16.21 4.69
N ASN A 73 4.66 -16.55 4.19
CA ASN A 73 4.28 -17.94 3.94
C ASN A 73 5.16 -18.59 2.86
N GLU A 74 5.53 -17.86 1.81
CA GLU A 74 6.44 -18.34 0.77
C GLU A 74 7.84 -18.62 1.32
N LEU A 75 8.36 -17.74 2.18
CA LEU A 75 9.63 -17.94 2.87
C LEU A 75 9.58 -19.12 3.84
N GLU A 76 8.50 -19.28 4.61
CA GLU A 76 8.32 -20.41 5.51
C GLU A 76 8.26 -21.73 4.75
N ALA A 77 7.56 -21.77 3.61
CA ALA A 77 7.50 -22.93 2.73
C ALA A 77 8.87 -23.26 2.10
N ALA A 78 9.69 -22.25 1.80
CA ALA A 78 11.03 -22.44 1.27
C ALA A 78 12.01 -23.00 2.32
N ILE A 79 11.89 -22.59 3.58
CA ILE A 79 12.73 -23.09 4.70
C ILE A 79 12.36 -24.51 5.09
N LYS A 80 11.08 -24.89 5.00
CA LYS A 80 10.59 -26.25 5.30
C LYS A 80 10.90 -27.28 4.21
N LYS A 81 11.45 -26.84 3.08
CA LYS A 81 11.81 -27.68 1.93
C LYS A 81 13.26 -28.13 2.01
#